data_AF-A0AAD8CB88-F1
#
_entry.id   AF-A0AAD8CB88-F1
#
_cell.length_a   1.000
_cell.length_b   1.000
_cell.length_c   1.000
_cell.angle_alpha   90.00
_cell.angle_beta   90.00
_cell.angle_gamma   90.00
#
_symmetry.space_group_name_H-M   'P 1'
#
loop_
_entity.id
_entity.type
_entity.pdbx_description
1 polymer ?
#
loop_
_entity_poly.entity_id
_entity_poly.type
_entity_poly.pdbx_seq_one_letter_code
_entity_poly.pdbx_strand_id
1 'polypeptide(L)'
;CPAQTFGFNCHLICHCKDQEDCNKRQGDCPSYQCDEEWDGPGCQRKLPKLYFPPQVLLSKCNNITLRWFSFDETDDIGQGPIGLYKVMMKEMNGDIWLNPINVTDPDIVTDRSLKKAHVVSITSGLVPDMEYTFRVDIVASEYDKLLKRTIPGEPSKAILYKCDKLPELLTAPQAVFSSCNNLTVTWKEFDASKDDGDGPISHYLVFIKANITDFVSAWTQIYTVFSQNRVGLSYTVNITTGLIPNLAYNVRVDSVPQDTNNEPLNKYMDGRELRDPVLNQCDC
;
A
#
# COMPACT_ATOMS: atom_id res chain seq x y z
N CYS A 1 -10.02 45.90 -30.92
CA CYS A 1 -9.67 45.37 -29.60
C CYS A 1 -8.17 45.40 -29.43
N PRO A 2 -7.65 45.80 -28.25
CA PRO A 2 -6.25 45.63 -27.89
C PRO A 2 -5.71 44.23 -28.15
N ALA A 3 -4.39 44.06 -28.13
CA ALA A 3 -3.78 42.72 -28.22
C ALA A 3 -4.36 41.79 -27.14
N GLN A 4 -4.53 40.51 -27.47
CA GLN A 4 -5.07 39.46 -26.58
C GLN A 4 -6.50 39.67 -26.09
N THR A 5 -7.27 40.57 -26.72
CA THR A 5 -8.67 40.80 -26.36
C THR A 5 -9.61 40.66 -27.55
N PHE A 6 -10.82 40.18 -27.29
CA PHE A 6 -11.84 39.92 -28.30
C PHE A 6 -13.25 40.15 -27.77
N GLY A 7 -14.24 40.00 -28.66
CA GLY A 7 -15.65 40.08 -28.32
C GLY A 7 -16.19 41.50 -28.20
N PHE A 8 -17.41 41.62 -27.67
CA PHE A 8 -18.08 42.91 -27.53
C PHE A 8 -17.31 43.81 -26.56
N ASN A 9 -17.03 45.05 -27.00
CA ASN A 9 -16.20 46.02 -26.27
C ASN A 9 -14.81 45.51 -25.85
N CYS A 10 -14.34 44.40 -26.42
CA CYS A 10 -13.00 43.86 -26.14
C CYS A 10 -12.80 43.46 -24.67
N HIS A 11 -13.86 43.03 -23.99
CA HIS A 11 -13.80 42.65 -22.57
C HIS A 11 -13.34 41.21 -22.34
N LEU A 12 -13.34 40.36 -23.38
CA LEU A 12 -12.87 38.99 -23.27
C LEU A 12 -11.37 38.93 -23.56
N ILE A 13 -10.64 38.14 -22.77
CA ILE A 13 -9.21 37.94 -22.90
C ILE A 13 -8.99 36.54 -23.48
N CYS A 14 -8.10 36.43 -24.47
CA CYS A 14 -7.66 35.16 -25.04
C CYS A 14 -6.24 34.83 -24.57
N HIS A 15 -6.01 33.57 -24.23
CA HIS A 15 -4.70 33.08 -23.75
C HIS A 15 -4.09 32.13 -24.77
N CYS A 16 -3.82 32.66 -25.96
CA CYS A 16 -3.16 31.93 -27.04
C CYS A 16 -1.70 31.62 -26.69
N LYS A 17 -1.21 30.49 -27.21
CA LYS A 17 0.19 30.13 -27.10
C LYS A 17 1.09 31.21 -27.70
N ASP A 18 2.28 31.37 -27.12
CA ASP A 18 3.28 32.36 -27.55
C ASP A 18 2.75 33.80 -27.62
N GLN A 19 1.69 34.09 -26.85
CA GLN A 19 1.05 35.41 -26.78
C GLN A 19 0.49 35.90 -28.12
N GLU A 20 0.13 34.98 -29.03
CA GLU A 20 -0.47 35.30 -30.32
C GLU A 20 -1.71 36.18 -30.18
N ASP A 21 -1.87 37.12 -31.12
CA ASP A 21 -3.05 37.96 -31.13
C ASP A 21 -4.25 37.21 -31.74
N CYS A 22 -5.29 36.98 -30.95
CA CYS A 22 -6.45 36.22 -31.37
C CYS A 22 -7.38 37.00 -32.31
N ASN A 23 -8.29 36.26 -32.96
CA ASN A 23 -9.36 36.84 -33.74
C ASN A 23 -10.23 37.78 -32.89
N LYS A 24 -10.33 39.06 -33.27
CA LYS A 24 -11.02 40.08 -32.46
C LYS A 24 -12.53 39.85 -32.30
N ARG A 25 -13.16 39.04 -33.15
CA ARG A 25 -14.58 38.71 -33.07
C ARG A 25 -14.83 37.41 -32.32
N GLN A 26 -14.09 36.36 -32.66
CA GLN A 26 -14.35 35.00 -32.18
C GLN A 26 -13.45 34.56 -31.02
N GLY A 27 -12.27 35.18 -30.87
CA GLY A 27 -11.27 34.82 -29.87
C GLY A 27 -10.32 33.72 -30.29
N ASP A 28 -10.54 33.11 -31.46
CA ASP A 28 -9.73 31.98 -31.94
C ASP A 28 -8.26 32.36 -32.09
N CYS A 29 -7.38 31.47 -31.62
CA CYS A 29 -5.95 31.60 -31.79
C CYS A 29 -5.52 31.16 -33.20
N PRO A 30 -4.64 31.90 -33.88
CA PRO A 30 -4.15 31.53 -35.22
C PRO A 30 -3.59 30.11 -35.31
N SER A 31 -2.85 29.68 -34.29
CA SER A 31 -2.29 28.33 -34.18
C SER A 31 -3.29 27.26 -33.74
N TYR A 32 -4.50 27.66 -33.31
CA TYR A 32 -5.44 26.81 -32.57
C TYR A 32 -4.84 26.16 -31.32
N GLN A 33 -3.79 26.76 -30.76
CA GLN A 33 -3.14 26.32 -29.52
C GLN A 33 -3.31 27.36 -28.42
N CYS A 34 -3.76 26.88 -27.27
CA CYS A 34 -3.79 27.68 -26.06
C CYS A 34 -2.47 27.56 -25.30
N ASP A 35 -2.24 28.55 -24.45
CA ASP A 35 -1.25 28.47 -23.39
C ASP A 35 -1.48 27.23 -22.49
N GLU A 36 -0.46 26.80 -21.75
CA GLU A 36 -0.43 25.51 -21.04
C GLU A 36 -1.58 25.35 -20.03
N GLU A 37 -2.01 26.44 -19.40
CA GLU A 37 -3.09 26.45 -18.39
C GLU A 37 -4.48 26.78 -18.93
N TRP A 38 -4.62 26.99 -20.24
CA TRP A 38 -5.84 27.52 -20.84
C TRP A 38 -6.44 26.58 -21.87
N ASP A 39 -7.75 26.63 -22.04
CA ASP A 39 -8.50 25.80 -22.97
C ASP A 39 -9.75 26.53 -23.49
N GLY A 40 -10.44 25.91 -24.45
CA GLY A 40 -11.62 26.45 -25.12
C GLY A 40 -11.29 27.14 -26.45
N PRO A 41 -12.30 27.48 -27.27
CA PRO A 41 -12.10 27.99 -28.63
C PRO A 41 -11.21 29.24 -28.73
N GLY A 42 -11.35 30.16 -27.78
CA GLY A 42 -10.50 31.35 -27.66
C GLY A 42 -9.53 31.30 -26.48
N CYS A 43 -9.25 30.11 -25.96
CA CYS A 43 -8.37 29.90 -24.81
C CYS A 43 -8.79 30.75 -23.59
N GLN A 44 -10.10 30.87 -23.39
CA GLN A 44 -10.69 31.74 -22.39
C GLN A 44 -11.04 31.00 -21.08
N ARG A 45 -10.94 29.67 -21.07
CA ARG A 45 -11.19 28.85 -19.88
C ARG A 45 -9.86 28.47 -19.24
N LYS A 46 -9.68 28.82 -17.97
CA LYS A 46 -8.54 28.35 -17.21
C LYS A 46 -8.79 26.93 -16.71
N LEU A 47 -7.87 26.01 -17.00
CA LEU A 47 -7.99 24.60 -16.62
C LEU A 47 -7.98 24.46 -15.08
N PRO A 48 -8.84 23.61 -14.50
CA PRO A 48 -8.94 23.46 -13.06
C PRO A 48 -7.76 22.69 -12.47
N LYS A 49 -7.32 23.10 -11.27
CA LYS A 49 -6.27 22.48 -10.46
C LYS A 49 -6.53 22.71 -8.99
N LEU A 50 -6.40 21.65 -8.18
CA LEU A 50 -6.43 21.78 -6.73
C LEU A 50 -5.21 22.56 -6.26
N TYR A 51 -5.44 23.52 -5.37
CA TYR A 51 -4.35 24.30 -4.76
C TYR A 51 -3.52 23.44 -3.82
N PHE A 52 -4.18 22.59 -3.03
CA PHE A 52 -3.52 21.70 -2.08
C PHE A 52 -3.30 20.29 -2.65
N PRO A 53 -2.17 19.65 -2.34
CA PRO A 53 -1.94 18.26 -2.72
C PRO A 53 -2.86 17.30 -1.93
N PRO A 54 -3.05 16.06 -2.42
CA PRO A 54 -3.77 15.04 -1.66
C PRO A 54 -3.02 14.69 -0.37
N GLN A 55 -3.79 14.35 0.67
CA GLN A 55 -3.29 13.90 1.96
C GLN A 55 -3.31 12.38 2.03
N VAL A 56 -2.23 11.78 2.51
CA VAL A 56 -2.17 10.35 2.82
C VAL A 56 -2.77 10.15 4.22
N LEU A 57 -3.89 9.44 4.31
CA LEU A 57 -4.54 9.14 5.59
C LEU A 57 -3.96 7.88 6.24
N LEU A 58 -3.71 6.86 5.42
CA LEU A 58 -3.25 5.54 5.86
C LEU A 58 -2.26 4.98 4.84
N SER A 59 -1.20 4.36 5.33
CA SER A 59 -0.26 3.56 4.54
C SER A 59 -0.18 2.19 5.22
N LYS A 60 -1.00 1.25 4.76
CA LYS A 60 -1.00 -0.16 5.21
C LYS A 60 -0.53 -1.04 4.07
N CYS A 61 -0.05 -2.24 4.40
CA CYS A 61 0.35 -3.16 3.35
C CYS A 61 -0.84 -3.49 2.42
N ASN A 62 -0.61 -3.33 1.11
CA ASN A 62 -1.56 -3.40 0.01
C ASN A 62 -2.71 -2.37 0.05
N ASN A 63 -2.57 -1.30 0.83
CA ASN A 63 -3.58 -0.24 0.86
C ASN A 63 -2.99 1.11 1.29
N ILE A 64 -2.87 2.05 0.34
CA ILE A 64 -2.63 3.46 0.64
C ILE A 64 -3.93 4.22 0.47
N THR A 65 -4.40 4.87 1.54
CA THR A 65 -5.62 5.68 1.50
C THR A 65 -5.27 7.15 1.34
N LEU A 66 -5.83 7.78 0.31
CA LEU A 66 -5.67 9.20 0.01
C LEU A 66 -6.97 9.96 0.26
N ARG A 67 -6.83 11.25 0.57
CA ARG A 67 -7.93 12.20 0.71
C ARG A 67 -7.61 13.54 0.07
N TRP A 68 -8.59 14.14 -0.59
CA TRP A 68 -8.55 15.54 -1.03
C TRP A 68 -9.93 16.17 -0.97
N PHE A 69 -9.98 17.50 -0.97
CA PHE A 69 -11.25 18.23 -1.04
C PHE A 69 -11.72 18.32 -2.49
N SER A 70 -13.04 18.35 -2.68
CA SER A 70 -13.63 18.66 -3.98
C SER A 70 -13.24 20.07 -4.42
N PHE A 71 -13.05 20.24 -5.72
CA PHE A 71 -12.70 21.52 -6.32
C PHE A 71 -13.69 22.62 -5.96
N ASP A 72 -13.16 23.78 -5.57
CA ASP A 72 -13.91 24.99 -5.28
C ASP A 72 -13.23 26.18 -5.98
N GLU A 73 -13.93 26.84 -6.92
CA GLU A 73 -13.39 27.99 -7.67
C GLU A 73 -12.95 29.17 -6.78
N THR A 74 -13.38 29.21 -5.52
CA THR A 74 -12.98 30.26 -4.57
C THR A 74 -11.63 29.97 -3.89
N ASP A 75 -11.25 28.70 -3.77
CA ASP A 75 -10.03 28.26 -3.09
C ASP A 75 -8.98 27.71 -4.06
N ASP A 76 -9.42 27.12 -5.17
CA ASP A 76 -8.62 26.42 -6.15
C ASP A 76 -8.39 27.24 -7.43
N ILE A 77 -7.56 26.71 -8.32
CA ILE A 77 -7.15 27.40 -9.54
C ILE A 77 -8.03 26.93 -10.69
N GLY A 78 -8.54 27.87 -11.49
CA GLY A 78 -9.21 27.57 -12.75
C GLY A 78 -10.73 27.55 -12.62
N GLN A 79 -11.39 26.87 -13.55
CA GLN A 79 -12.85 26.91 -13.69
C GLN A 79 -13.43 25.50 -13.85
N GLY A 80 -14.61 25.31 -13.26
CA GLY A 80 -15.45 24.15 -13.46
C GLY A 80 -16.36 24.27 -14.70
N PRO A 81 -17.29 23.32 -14.89
CA PRO A 81 -17.60 22.18 -14.01
C PRO A 81 -16.54 21.07 -14.05
N ILE A 82 -16.47 20.28 -12.96
CA ILE A 82 -15.54 19.15 -12.86
C ILE A 82 -16.20 17.88 -13.39
N GLY A 83 -15.50 17.16 -14.28
CA GLY A 83 -15.92 15.86 -14.78
C GLY A 83 -15.41 14.71 -13.92
N LEU A 84 -14.10 14.66 -13.68
CA LEU A 84 -13.48 13.64 -12.82
C LEU A 84 -12.13 14.07 -12.25
N TYR A 85 -11.66 13.34 -11.24
CA TYR A 85 -10.32 13.45 -10.68
C TYR A 85 -9.48 12.25 -11.12
N LYS A 86 -8.28 12.49 -11.64
CA LYS A 86 -7.27 11.47 -11.90
C LYS A 86 -6.29 11.46 -10.75
N VAL A 87 -6.27 10.37 -9.99
CA VAL A 87 -5.22 10.19 -8.99
C VAL A 87 -3.99 9.71 -9.74
N MET A 88 -2.89 10.44 -9.56
CA MET A 88 -1.61 10.11 -10.17
C MET A 88 -0.63 9.70 -9.07
N MET A 89 0.16 8.66 -9.32
CA MET A 89 1.24 8.24 -8.42
C MET A 89 2.55 8.06 -9.17
N LYS A 90 3.65 8.28 -8.46
CA LYS A 90 5.01 8.11 -8.97
C LYS A 90 5.90 7.60 -7.84
N GLU A 91 6.79 6.67 -8.15
CA GLU A 91 7.92 6.36 -7.27
C GLU A 91 8.83 7.59 -7.16
N MET A 92 9.42 7.86 -5.99
CA MET A 92 10.22 9.06 -5.78
C MET A 92 11.36 9.20 -6.80
N ASN A 93 12.01 8.07 -7.12
CA ASN A 93 13.09 7.99 -8.10
C ASN A 93 12.63 7.70 -9.54
N GLY A 94 11.32 7.49 -9.75
CA GLY A 94 10.77 7.29 -11.09
C GLY A 94 10.46 8.62 -11.77
N ASP A 95 10.37 8.63 -13.10
CA ASP A 95 9.98 9.83 -13.87
C ASP A 95 8.54 9.76 -14.39
N ILE A 96 7.89 8.59 -14.27
CA ILE A 96 6.60 8.30 -14.91
C ILE A 96 5.47 8.36 -13.89
N TRP A 97 4.55 9.30 -14.08
CA TRP A 97 3.28 9.34 -13.35
C TRP A 97 2.32 8.31 -13.91
N LEU A 98 1.88 7.38 -13.06
CA LEU A 98 0.86 6.39 -13.35
C LEU A 98 -0.50 6.86 -12.84
N ASN A 99 -1.56 6.51 -13.55
CA ASN A 99 -2.94 6.77 -13.11
C ASN A 99 -3.57 5.45 -12.60
N PRO A 100 -3.51 5.16 -11.29
CA PRO A 100 -4.15 3.97 -10.73
C PRO A 100 -5.68 4.06 -10.68
N ILE A 101 -6.26 5.25 -10.55
CA ILE A 101 -7.69 5.40 -10.31
C ILE A 101 -8.23 6.74 -10.82
N ASN A 102 -9.36 6.66 -11.53
CA ASN A 102 -10.20 7.80 -11.86
C ASN A 102 -11.37 7.84 -10.87
N VAL A 103 -11.65 9.01 -10.34
CA VAL A 103 -12.71 9.24 -9.36
C VAL A 103 -13.74 10.16 -9.99
N THR A 104 -14.85 9.57 -10.39
CA THR A 104 -16.12 10.26 -10.64
C THR A 104 -16.97 10.04 -9.40
N ASP A 105 -17.50 11.11 -8.82
CA ASP A 105 -18.16 11.13 -7.51
C ASP A 105 -18.71 9.78 -7.00
N PRO A 106 -18.04 9.16 -6.01
CA PRO A 106 -18.69 8.30 -5.04
C PRO A 106 -18.37 8.76 -3.60
N ASP A 107 -19.37 8.70 -2.72
CA ASP A 107 -19.28 8.90 -1.27
C ASP A 107 -18.55 10.17 -0.81
N ILE A 108 -19.20 11.32 -0.99
CA ILE A 108 -18.86 12.58 -0.34
C ILE A 108 -18.79 12.35 1.19
N VAL A 109 -17.58 12.37 1.74
CA VAL A 109 -17.40 12.55 3.18
C VAL A 109 -17.44 14.04 3.43
N THR A 110 -18.45 14.51 4.16
CA THR A 110 -18.48 15.90 4.64
C THR A 110 -17.50 16.03 5.80
N ASP A 111 -16.53 16.92 5.67
CA ASP A 111 -15.65 17.26 6.78
C ASP A 111 -16.41 18.09 7.83
N ARG A 112 -15.80 18.34 9.00
CA ARG A 112 -16.32 19.24 10.04
C ARG A 112 -16.61 20.65 9.52
N SER A 113 -15.96 21.06 8.43
CA SER A 113 -16.19 22.31 7.71
C SER A 113 -17.29 22.24 6.64
N LEU A 114 -18.00 21.12 6.52
CA LEU A 114 -19.01 20.81 5.48
C LEU A 114 -18.46 20.81 4.04
N LYS A 115 -17.13 20.94 3.86
CA LYS A 115 -16.49 20.75 2.56
C LYS A 115 -16.58 19.29 2.14
N LYS A 116 -16.95 19.09 0.88
CA LYS A 116 -16.97 17.77 0.27
C LYS A 116 -15.53 17.30 0.08
N ALA A 117 -15.25 16.07 0.47
CA ALA A 117 -13.96 15.44 0.29
C ALA A 117 -14.12 14.06 -0.34
N HIS A 118 -13.12 13.68 -1.12
CA HIS A 118 -12.99 12.37 -1.72
C HIS A 118 -11.97 11.56 -0.93
N VAL A 119 -12.27 10.28 -0.74
CA VAL A 119 -11.37 9.32 -0.08
C VAL A 119 -11.26 8.09 -0.97
N VAL A 120 -10.04 7.68 -1.29
CA VAL A 120 -9.80 6.49 -2.12
C VAL A 120 -8.68 5.64 -1.57
N SER A 121 -8.70 4.36 -1.89
CA SER A 121 -7.63 3.41 -1.55
C SER A 121 -6.95 2.91 -2.82
N ILE A 122 -5.63 2.99 -2.86
CA ILE A 122 -4.78 2.38 -3.89
C ILE A 122 -4.34 1.01 -3.36
N THR A 123 -4.73 -0.06 -4.05
CA THR A 123 -4.53 -1.44 -3.62
C THR A 123 -3.72 -2.29 -4.60
N SER A 124 -3.30 -1.72 -5.73
CA SER A 124 -2.54 -2.40 -6.78
C SER A 124 -1.44 -1.50 -7.35
N GLY A 125 -0.43 -2.12 -7.96
CA GLY A 125 0.71 -1.39 -8.53
C GLY A 125 1.67 -0.78 -7.50
N LEU A 126 1.58 -1.21 -6.24
CA LEU A 126 2.47 -0.79 -5.16
C LEU A 126 3.57 -1.83 -4.94
N VAL A 127 4.82 -1.38 -4.89
CA VAL A 127 6.00 -2.19 -4.61
C VAL A 127 6.44 -1.91 -3.17
N PRO A 128 6.57 -2.94 -2.31
CA PRO A 128 7.08 -2.79 -0.94
C PRO A 128 8.40 -2.02 -0.86
N ASP A 129 8.56 -1.28 0.24
CA ASP A 129 9.77 -0.53 0.61
C ASP A 129 10.18 0.56 -0.38
N MET A 130 9.20 1.05 -1.16
CA MET A 130 9.36 2.18 -2.06
C MET A 130 8.69 3.44 -1.52
N GLU A 131 9.28 4.59 -1.84
CA GLU A 131 8.67 5.88 -1.55
C GLU A 131 7.80 6.35 -2.72
N TYR A 132 6.55 6.70 -2.42
CA TYR A 132 5.60 7.17 -3.41
C TYR A 132 5.21 8.62 -3.17
N THR A 133 5.00 9.34 -4.27
CA THR A 133 4.41 10.67 -4.29
C THR A 133 3.10 10.62 -5.07
N PHE A 134 2.09 11.35 -4.59
CA PHE A 134 0.75 11.36 -5.18
C PHE A 134 0.35 12.77 -5.58
N ARG A 135 -0.43 12.91 -6.65
CA ARG A 135 -1.12 14.16 -6.96
C ARG A 135 -2.49 13.86 -7.54
N VAL A 136 -3.32 14.89 -7.65
CA VAL A 136 -4.64 14.78 -8.26
C VAL A 136 -4.73 15.76 -9.43
N ASP A 137 -4.88 15.21 -10.63
CA ASP A 137 -5.07 15.99 -11.85
C ASP A 137 -6.58 16.07 -12.13
N ILE A 138 -7.12 17.28 -12.33
CA ILE A 138 -8.56 17.48 -12.56
C ILE A 138 -8.85 17.44 -14.06
N VAL A 139 -9.89 16.70 -14.44
CA VAL A 139 -10.47 16.76 -15.78
C VAL A 139 -11.80 17.52 -15.69
N ALA A 140 -11.82 18.73 -16.26
CA ALA A 140 -13.06 19.48 -16.39
C ALA A 140 -14.02 18.84 -17.41
N SER A 141 -15.28 19.25 -17.35
CA SER A 141 -16.31 18.85 -18.32
C SER A 141 -16.94 20.07 -18.98
N GLU A 142 -17.47 19.87 -20.19
CA GLU A 142 -18.21 20.87 -20.93
C GLU A 142 -19.32 20.18 -21.71
N TYR A 143 -20.57 20.57 -21.45
CA TYR A 143 -21.76 19.88 -22.01
C TYR A 143 -21.67 18.34 -21.82
N ASP A 144 -21.33 17.92 -20.59
CA ASP A 144 -21.11 16.53 -20.18
C ASP A 144 -20.00 15.77 -20.92
N LYS A 145 -19.15 16.47 -21.68
CA LYS A 145 -17.96 15.91 -22.32
C LYS A 145 -16.71 16.27 -21.55
N LEU A 146 -15.88 15.27 -21.26
CA LEU A 146 -14.60 15.49 -20.62
C LEU A 146 -13.64 16.22 -21.54
N LEU A 147 -12.91 17.18 -20.97
CA LEU A 147 -11.83 17.84 -21.68
C LEU A 147 -10.64 16.90 -21.86
N LYS A 148 -9.93 17.08 -22.98
CA LYS A 148 -8.73 16.29 -23.28
C LYS A 148 -7.51 16.78 -22.54
N ARG A 149 -7.44 18.08 -22.28
CA ARG A 149 -6.31 18.73 -21.60
C ARG A 149 -6.58 18.84 -20.11
N THR A 150 -5.50 18.69 -19.37
CA THR A 150 -5.44 18.83 -17.91
C THR A 150 -4.12 19.45 -17.55
N ILE A 151 -4.07 20.09 -16.39
CA ILE A 151 -2.82 20.55 -15.79
C ILE A 151 -2.48 19.68 -14.57
N PRO A 152 -1.20 19.38 -14.32
CA PRO A 152 -0.79 18.61 -13.15
C PRO A 152 -1.16 19.31 -11.84
N GLY A 153 -1.74 18.55 -10.91
CA GLY A 153 -1.93 18.99 -9.52
C GLY A 153 -0.61 19.11 -8.75
N GLU A 154 -0.68 19.68 -7.55
CA GLU A 154 0.49 19.70 -6.66
C GLU A 154 0.78 18.29 -6.11
N PRO A 155 2.05 17.84 -6.14
CA PRO A 155 2.45 16.58 -5.53
C PRO A 155 2.44 16.65 -4.00
N SER A 156 2.03 15.55 -3.37
CA SER A 156 2.15 15.33 -1.94
C SER A 156 3.61 15.28 -1.51
N LYS A 157 3.85 15.21 -0.20
CA LYS A 157 5.13 14.71 0.29
C LYS A 157 5.28 13.23 -0.08
N ALA A 158 6.52 12.80 -0.28
CA ALA A 158 6.82 11.39 -0.44
C ALA A 158 6.47 10.64 0.86
N ILE A 159 5.92 9.43 0.71
CA ILE A 159 5.62 8.52 1.82
C ILE A 159 6.25 7.16 1.53
N LEU A 160 6.92 6.59 2.53
CA LEU A 160 7.42 5.23 2.46
C LEU A 160 6.25 4.24 2.56
N TYR A 161 6.08 3.42 1.54
CA TYR A 161 5.16 2.29 1.55
C TYR A 161 5.90 1.05 2.05
N LYS A 162 5.84 0.83 3.36
CA LYS A 162 6.43 -0.35 3.99
C LYS A 162 5.41 -1.49 4.07
N CYS A 163 5.81 -2.67 3.61
CA CYS A 163 5.06 -3.91 3.81
C CYS A 163 5.96 -4.86 4.58
N ASP A 164 5.66 -5.10 5.85
CA ASP A 164 6.42 -6.07 6.63
C ASP A 164 6.25 -7.47 5.99
N LYS A 165 7.36 -8.05 5.59
CA LYS A 165 7.44 -9.41 5.06
C LYS A 165 7.25 -10.39 6.21
N LEU A 166 6.47 -11.46 5.99
CA LEU A 166 6.23 -12.46 7.03
C LEU A 166 7.55 -13.15 7.43
N PRO A 167 7.82 -13.31 8.74
CA PRO A 167 9.06 -13.89 9.23
C PRO A 167 9.10 -15.41 9.02
N GLU A 168 10.24 -15.90 8.53
CA GLU A 168 10.56 -17.32 8.38
C GLU A 168 11.93 -17.61 9.01
N LEU A 169 11.96 -18.51 10.01
CA LEU A 169 13.21 -19.03 10.55
C LEU A 169 13.90 -19.93 9.52
N LEU A 170 15.09 -19.53 9.07
CA LEU A 170 15.84 -20.29 8.07
C LEU A 170 16.56 -21.50 8.67
N THR A 171 16.76 -21.51 9.99
CA THR A 171 17.31 -22.68 10.68
C THR A 171 16.18 -23.57 11.20
N ALA A 172 16.23 -24.85 10.81
CA ALA A 172 15.37 -25.87 11.39
C ALA A 172 15.53 -25.96 12.92
N PRO A 173 14.44 -26.28 13.65
CA PRO A 173 14.54 -26.64 15.06
C PRO A 173 15.40 -27.89 15.25
N GLN A 174 15.93 -28.08 16.45
CA GLN A 174 16.76 -29.22 16.83
C GLN A 174 16.12 -29.99 17.98
N ALA A 175 16.13 -31.32 17.91
CA ALA A 175 15.78 -32.16 19.04
C ALA A 175 17.01 -32.39 19.90
N VAL A 176 16.92 -32.02 21.18
CA VAL A 176 18.02 -32.14 22.14
C VAL A 176 17.85 -33.33 23.10
N PHE A 177 16.63 -33.85 23.19
CA PHE A 177 16.31 -35.01 24.01
C PHE A 177 15.06 -35.71 23.46
N SER A 178 15.06 -37.04 23.41
CA SER A 178 13.88 -37.85 23.13
C SER A 178 13.82 -39.05 24.08
N SER A 179 12.62 -39.44 24.47
CA SER A 179 12.31 -40.56 25.35
C SER A 179 10.87 -41.01 25.14
N CYS A 180 10.46 -42.15 25.66
CA CYS A 180 9.14 -42.77 25.41
C CYS A 180 7.91 -41.83 25.34
N ASN A 181 7.85 -40.77 26.16
CA ASN A 181 6.75 -39.80 26.17
C ASN A 181 7.24 -38.34 26.20
N ASN A 182 8.51 -38.09 25.88
CA ASN A 182 9.08 -36.75 26.00
C ASN A 182 10.01 -36.42 24.84
N LEU A 183 9.75 -35.31 24.17
CA LEU A 183 10.59 -34.78 23.11
C LEU A 183 10.93 -33.32 23.43
N THR A 184 12.21 -33.04 23.70
CA THR A 184 12.68 -31.67 23.92
C THR A 184 13.22 -31.09 22.62
N VAL A 185 12.67 -29.95 22.23
CA VAL A 185 13.02 -29.25 20.98
C VAL A 185 13.50 -27.84 21.30
N THR A 186 14.54 -27.40 20.61
CA THR A 186 15.08 -26.05 20.70
C THR A 186 15.22 -25.38 19.33
N TRP A 187 15.05 -24.07 19.28
CA TRP A 187 15.25 -23.26 18.08
C TRP A 187 15.83 -21.90 18.46
N LYS A 188 16.47 -21.22 17.51
CA LYS A 188 17.01 -19.87 17.71
C LYS A 188 15.88 -18.83 17.71
N GLU A 189 16.12 -17.70 18.35
CA GLU A 189 15.30 -16.51 18.16
C GLU A 189 15.41 -15.98 16.73
N PHE A 190 14.35 -15.34 16.26
CA PHE A 190 14.29 -14.73 14.94
C PHE A 190 15.25 -13.55 14.87
N ASP A 191 16.13 -13.57 13.87
CA ASP A 191 17.10 -12.52 13.63
C ASP A 191 16.94 -12.01 12.20
N ALA A 192 16.37 -10.81 12.03
CA ALA A 192 16.14 -10.21 10.72
C ALA A 192 17.40 -10.03 9.85
N SER A 193 18.61 -10.14 10.43
CA SER A 193 19.87 -10.12 9.68
C SER A 193 20.28 -11.50 9.12
N LYS A 194 19.68 -12.58 9.61
CA LYS A 194 20.04 -13.98 9.28
C LYS A 194 18.85 -14.82 8.83
N ASP A 195 17.64 -14.40 9.13
CA ASP A 195 16.38 -15.04 8.77
C ASP A 195 15.65 -14.21 7.71
N ASP A 196 14.62 -14.79 7.10
CA ASP A 196 13.85 -14.11 6.07
C ASP A 196 12.62 -13.42 6.67
N GLY A 197 12.25 -12.26 6.14
CA GLY A 197 11.11 -11.47 6.62
C GLY A 197 11.45 -10.44 7.69
N ASP A 198 10.40 -9.85 8.25
CA ASP A 198 10.47 -8.74 9.20
C ASP A 198 9.97 -9.16 10.59
N GLY A 199 10.60 -8.58 11.61
CA GLY A 199 10.11 -8.61 13.00
C GLY A 199 9.41 -7.30 13.38
N PRO A 200 8.92 -7.17 14.63
CA PRO A 200 9.14 -8.07 15.76
C PRO A 200 8.21 -9.31 15.79
N ILE A 201 8.68 -10.37 16.45
CA ILE A 201 7.91 -11.61 16.63
C ILE A 201 7.08 -11.52 17.91
N SER A 202 5.79 -11.82 17.80
CA SER A 202 4.89 -11.98 18.95
C SER A 202 5.18 -13.27 19.70
N HIS A 203 5.16 -14.39 18.96
CA HIS A 203 5.29 -15.73 19.50
C HIS A 203 5.64 -16.75 18.41
N TYR A 204 6.01 -17.94 18.84
CA TYR A 204 6.27 -19.10 18.02
C TYR A 204 5.18 -20.15 18.21
N LEU A 205 4.77 -20.78 17.11
CA LEU A 205 3.86 -21.92 17.12
C LEU A 205 4.66 -23.19 16.84
N VAL A 206 4.54 -24.18 17.73
CA VAL A 206 5.24 -25.46 17.57
C VAL A 206 4.25 -26.50 17.07
N PHE A 207 4.59 -27.10 15.93
CA PHE A 207 3.80 -28.14 15.29
C PHE A 207 4.54 -29.47 15.28
N ILE A 208 3.79 -30.56 15.43
CA ILE A 208 4.29 -31.92 15.23
C ILE A 208 3.47 -32.66 14.18
N LYS A 209 4.12 -33.58 13.48
CA LYS A 209 3.49 -34.50 12.55
C LYS A 209 4.11 -35.88 12.71
N ALA A 210 3.27 -36.89 12.93
CA ALA A 210 3.72 -38.27 12.96
C ALA A 210 4.30 -38.67 11.59
N ASN A 211 5.47 -39.31 11.60
CA ASN A 211 6.13 -39.82 10.41
C ASN A 211 5.71 -41.28 10.17
N ILE A 212 4.68 -41.43 9.37
CA ILE A 212 3.97 -42.68 9.11
C ILE A 212 3.52 -42.71 7.66
N THR A 213 3.47 -43.90 7.07
CA THR A 213 3.11 -44.10 5.67
C THR A 213 1.66 -44.57 5.48
N ASP A 214 1.07 -45.14 6.53
CA ASP A 214 -0.15 -45.96 6.41
C ASP A 214 -1.44 -45.14 6.58
N PHE A 215 -1.33 -43.90 7.05
CA PHE A 215 -2.42 -42.93 7.08
C PHE A 215 -1.91 -41.50 6.89
N VAL A 216 -2.80 -40.60 6.44
CA VAL A 216 -2.48 -39.18 6.29
C VAL A 216 -2.29 -38.58 7.68
N SER A 217 -1.04 -38.31 8.07
CA SER A 217 -0.74 -37.48 9.24
C SER A 217 -0.85 -36.00 8.90
N ALA A 218 -1.47 -35.23 9.80
CA ALA A 218 -1.59 -33.77 9.70
C ALA A 218 -0.68 -33.08 10.72
N TRP A 219 -0.26 -31.86 10.39
CA TRP A 219 0.42 -30.99 11.35
C TRP A 219 -0.54 -30.61 12.47
N THR A 220 -0.12 -30.83 13.71
CA THR A 220 -0.89 -30.50 14.90
C THR A 220 -0.12 -29.48 15.73
N GLN A 221 -0.74 -28.32 16.00
CA GLN A 221 -0.17 -27.33 16.91
C GLN A 221 -0.22 -27.88 18.33
N ILE A 222 0.91 -27.87 19.02
CA ILE A 222 1.04 -28.40 20.39
C ILE A 222 1.43 -27.34 21.41
N TYR A 223 2.14 -26.28 20.99
CA TYR A 223 2.54 -25.18 21.87
C TYR A 223 2.47 -23.82 21.19
N THR A 224 2.23 -22.81 22.01
CA THR A 224 2.42 -21.39 21.70
C THR A 224 3.47 -20.85 22.68
N VAL A 225 4.57 -20.30 22.15
CA VAL A 225 5.70 -19.80 22.95
C VAL A 225 5.87 -18.31 22.68
N PHE A 226 5.45 -17.47 23.63
CA PHE A 226 5.55 -16.01 23.51
C PHE A 226 6.99 -15.51 23.59
N SER A 227 7.34 -14.54 22.75
CA SER A 227 8.68 -13.95 22.58
C SER A 227 9.11 -13.02 23.74
N GLN A 228 8.39 -13.03 24.88
CA GLN A 228 8.58 -12.03 25.94
C GLN A 228 9.94 -12.17 26.66
N ASN A 229 10.75 -11.11 26.57
CA ASN A 229 11.89 -10.73 27.43
C ASN A 229 12.68 -11.91 28.02
N ARG A 230 13.39 -12.67 27.18
CA ARG A 230 14.35 -13.68 27.65
C ARG A 230 15.81 -13.30 27.48
N VAL A 231 16.58 -13.78 28.44
CA VAL A 231 18.04 -13.79 28.48
C VAL A 231 18.50 -15.07 27.79
N GLY A 232 18.60 -15.06 26.45
CA GLY A 232 19.10 -16.19 25.67
C GLY A 232 18.66 -16.16 24.21
N LEU A 233 19.56 -16.54 23.28
CA LEU A 233 19.36 -16.50 21.83
C LEU A 233 18.47 -17.64 21.27
N SER A 234 17.83 -18.42 22.14
CA SER A 234 17.11 -19.63 21.77
C SER A 234 15.96 -19.97 22.71
N TYR A 235 14.95 -20.61 22.16
CA TYR A 235 13.79 -21.14 22.88
C TYR A 235 13.88 -22.66 22.97
N THR A 236 13.31 -23.21 24.04
CA THR A 236 13.27 -24.66 24.27
C THR A 236 11.90 -25.03 24.82
N VAL A 237 11.29 -26.07 24.27
CA VAL A 237 10.02 -26.64 24.75
C VAL A 237 10.18 -28.13 24.99
N ASN A 238 9.46 -28.63 25.99
CA ASN A 238 9.41 -30.06 26.27
C ASN A 238 8.02 -30.60 25.95
N ILE A 239 7.94 -31.46 24.94
CA ILE A 239 6.70 -31.98 24.38
C ILE A 239 6.35 -33.27 25.12
N THR A 240 5.29 -33.23 25.93
CA THR A 240 4.82 -34.38 26.74
C THR A 240 3.43 -34.88 26.36
N THR A 241 2.76 -34.23 25.41
CA THR A 241 1.38 -34.53 25.00
C THR A 241 1.31 -34.81 23.50
N GLY A 242 0.38 -35.67 23.09
CA GLY A 242 0.20 -36.02 21.68
C GLY A 242 1.30 -36.93 21.09
N LEU A 243 2.24 -37.40 21.91
CA LEU A 243 3.27 -38.35 21.52
C LEU A 243 2.78 -39.80 21.70
N ILE A 244 3.05 -40.63 20.71
CA ILE A 244 2.80 -42.06 20.70
C ILE A 244 4.16 -42.76 20.87
N PRO A 245 4.29 -43.68 21.84
CA PRO A 245 5.47 -44.53 22.02
C PRO A 245 5.95 -45.17 20.71
N ASN A 246 7.27 -45.16 20.50
CA ASN A 246 7.94 -45.79 19.35
C ASN A 246 7.53 -45.27 17.97
N LEU A 247 7.01 -44.04 17.91
CA LEU A 247 6.70 -43.35 16.66
C LEU A 247 7.74 -42.26 16.38
N ALA A 248 8.07 -42.08 15.10
CA ALA A 248 8.92 -40.96 14.68
C ALA A 248 8.08 -39.71 14.42
N TYR A 249 8.61 -38.53 14.76
CA TYR A 249 7.92 -37.25 14.59
C TYR A 249 8.76 -36.23 13.83
N ASN A 250 8.12 -35.52 12.90
CA ASN A 250 8.63 -34.27 12.36
C ASN A 250 8.15 -33.12 13.24
N VAL A 251 9.00 -32.11 13.40
CA VAL A 251 8.71 -30.91 14.18
C VAL A 251 8.95 -29.69 13.32
N ARG A 252 8.08 -28.69 13.42
CA ARG A 252 8.23 -27.39 12.77
C ARG A 252 7.92 -26.28 13.75
N VAL A 253 8.59 -25.15 13.58
CA VAL A 253 8.36 -23.95 14.39
C VAL A 253 8.03 -22.79 13.45
N ASP A 254 6.84 -22.24 13.60
CA ASP A 254 6.34 -21.13 12.78
C ASP A 254 6.43 -19.83 13.58
N SER A 255 6.86 -18.74 12.93
CA SER A 255 7.04 -17.43 13.58
C SER A 255 5.83 -16.54 13.31
N VAL A 256 5.23 -15.98 14.37
CA VAL A 256 4.06 -15.11 14.27
C VAL A 256 4.47 -13.66 14.54
N PRO A 257 4.42 -12.76 13.56
CA PRO A 257 4.75 -11.35 13.75
C PRO A 257 3.68 -10.61 14.55
N GLN A 258 4.01 -9.41 15.03
CA GLN A 258 3.06 -8.48 15.63
C GLN A 258 2.94 -7.20 14.82
N ASP A 259 1.80 -6.52 14.95
CA ASP A 259 1.57 -5.21 14.35
C ASP A 259 2.22 -4.07 15.16
N THR A 260 2.04 -2.83 14.70
CA THR A 260 2.56 -1.63 15.36
C THR A 260 1.96 -1.36 16.74
N ASN A 261 0.86 -2.01 17.11
CA ASN A 261 0.23 -1.94 18.43
C ASN A 261 0.69 -3.11 19.33
N ASN A 262 1.65 -3.92 18.88
CA ASN A 262 2.09 -5.17 19.50
C ASN A 262 1.00 -6.26 19.56
N GLU A 263 -0.01 -6.18 18.69
CA GLU A 263 -1.02 -7.23 18.55
C GLU A 263 -0.53 -8.31 17.58
N PRO A 264 -0.70 -9.61 17.88
CA PRO A 264 -0.29 -10.68 16.97
C PRO A 264 -1.02 -10.60 15.63
N LEU A 265 -0.29 -10.73 14.53
CA LEU A 265 -0.89 -10.84 13.21
C LEU A 265 -1.48 -12.25 13.02
N ASN A 266 -2.69 -12.33 12.48
CA ASN A 266 -3.35 -13.62 12.19
C ASN A 266 -2.84 -14.25 10.87
N LYS A 267 -1.53 -14.14 10.62
CA LYS A 267 -0.82 -14.67 9.44
C LYS A 267 0.61 -15.00 9.84
N TYR A 268 1.11 -16.12 9.36
CA TYR A 268 2.49 -16.57 9.54
C TYR A 268 2.90 -17.43 8.34
N MET A 269 4.19 -17.65 8.18
CA MET A 269 4.73 -18.61 7.23
C MET A 269 5.13 -19.90 7.94
N ASP A 270 4.96 -21.01 7.24
CA ASP A 270 5.46 -22.32 7.66
C ASP A 270 6.99 -22.25 7.79
N GLY A 271 7.51 -22.57 8.98
CA GLY A 271 8.95 -22.58 9.22
C GLY A 271 9.64 -23.81 8.64
N ARG A 272 10.95 -23.91 8.86
CA ARG A 272 11.72 -25.11 8.49
C ARG A 272 11.37 -26.29 9.40
N GLU A 273 11.22 -27.46 8.80
CA GLU A 273 11.05 -28.72 9.50
C GLU A 273 12.39 -29.20 10.07
N LEU A 274 12.32 -29.93 11.18
CA LEU A 274 13.44 -30.67 11.75
C LEU A 274 14.01 -31.62 10.68
N ARG A 275 15.34 -31.63 10.51
CA ARG A 275 15.99 -32.29 9.36
C ARG A 275 15.68 -33.77 9.23
N ASP A 276 15.64 -34.49 10.36
CA ASP A 276 15.41 -35.92 10.42
C ASP A 276 14.30 -36.24 11.44
N PRO A 277 13.30 -37.06 11.09
CA PRO A 277 12.25 -37.46 12.03
C PRO A 277 12.83 -38.06 13.31
N VAL A 278 12.36 -37.61 14.48
CA VAL A 278 12.89 -38.05 15.77
C VAL A 278 12.10 -39.24 16.28
N LEU A 279 12.76 -40.39 16.45
CA LEU A 279 12.15 -41.58 17.03
C LEU A 279 11.94 -41.40 18.53
N ASN A 280 10.69 -41.57 18.96
CA ASN A 280 10.31 -41.52 20.36
C ASN A 280 10.48 -42.91 21.02
N GLN A 281 11.73 -43.38 21.07
CA GLN A 281 12.05 -44.74 21.48
C GLN A 281 11.77 -44.98 22.96
N CYS A 282 11.09 -46.09 23.26
CA CYS A 282 10.94 -46.61 24.61
C CYS A 282 11.93 -47.77 24.77
N ASP A 283 12.77 -47.72 25.80
CA ASP A 283 13.49 -48.91 26.23
C ASP A 283 12.46 -49.87 26.85
N CYS A 284 12.29 -51.04 26.21
CA CYS A 284 11.47 -52.14 26.72
C CYS A 284 12.18 -52.87 27.85
#